data_AF-A0A916RLL3-F1
#
_entry.id   AF-A0A916RLL3-F1
#
_cell.length_a   1.000
_cell.length_b   1.000
_cell.length_c   1.000
_cell.angle_alpha   90.00
_cell.angle_beta   90.00
_cell.angle_gamma   90.00
#
_symmetry.space_group_name_H-M   'P 1'
#
loop_
_entity.id
_entity.type
_entity.pdbx_description
1 polymer ?
#
loop_
_entity_poly.entity_id
_entity_poly.type
_entity_poly.pdbx_seq_one_letter_code
_entity_poly.pdbx_strand_id
1 'polypeptide(L)'
;MIHILRSDGTEFVAPREVSPIQLSDKMDMQVSVREPVIAKDGRTVGWLAEFPNCCTSYPIPLVLVLYRDGTILRRIVPKTGLPLWRWAFLEDGNEVEYYADTVHSNLNPTCELRDVMSGELLDEWHRGKSKTLPGWAEPFAKDVGDLEGPSN
;
A
#
# COMPACT_ATOMS: atom_id res chain seq x y z
N MET A 1 -15.11 2.99 -5.70
CA MET A 1 -15.32 4.30 -5.05
C MET A 1 -15.38 4.05 -3.55
N ILE A 2 -14.86 4.96 -2.73
CA ILE A 2 -14.89 4.88 -1.28
C ILE A 2 -15.75 6.01 -0.74
N HIS A 3 -16.62 5.67 0.20
CA HIS A 3 -17.43 6.59 0.99
C HIS A 3 -16.95 6.49 2.44
N ILE A 4 -16.61 7.62 3.04
CA ILE A 4 -16.19 7.70 4.44
C ILE A 4 -17.28 8.46 5.19
N LEU A 5 -17.99 7.74 6.06
CA LEU A 5 -19.03 8.31 6.91
C LEU A 5 -18.43 8.64 8.28
N ARG A 6 -18.48 9.91 8.65
CA ARG A 6 -17.96 10.40 9.94
C ARG A 6 -19.07 10.33 10.99
N SER A 7 -18.67 10.29 12.27
CA SER A 7 -19.61 10.22 13.40
C SER A 7 -20.56 11.42 13.49
N ASP A 8 -20.17 12.57 12.93
CA ASP A 8 -21.00 13.78 12.83
C ASP A 8 -22.03 13.70 11.67
N GLY A 9 -22.10 12.57 10.94
CA GLY A 9 -22.97 12.36 9.80
C GLY A 9 -22.43 12.91 8.49
N THR A 10 -21.26 13.56 8.49
CA THR A 10 -20.63 14.05 7.28
C THR A 10 -20.12 12.89 6.44
N GLU A 11 -20.44 12.91 5.15
CA GLU A 11 -19.91 11.98 4.17
C GLU A 11 -18.79 12.63 3.36
N PHE A 12 -17.68 11.91 3.23
CA PHE A 12 -16.63 12.21 2.27
C PHE A 12 -16.59 11.14 1.19
N VAL A 13 -16.77 11.54 -0.06
CA VAL A 13 -16.61 10.65 -1.23
C VAL A 13 -15.21 10.85 -1.77
N ALA A 14 -14.36 9.81 -1.66
CA ALA A 14 -13.00 9.90 -2.15
C ALA A 14 -12.99 10.05 -3.69
N PRO A 15 -12.26 11.04 -4.24
CA PRO A 15 -12.08 11.14 -5.68
C PRO A 15 -11.35 9.88 -6.20
N ARG A 16 -11.54 9.57 -7.48
CA ARG A 16 -10.75 8.53 -8.13
C ARG A 16 -9.31 9.01 -8.28
N GLU A 17 -8.39 8.11 -8.00
CA GLU A 17 -6.96 8.36 -8.19
C GLU A 17 -6.57 8.25 -9.67
N VAL A 18 -5.52 8.99 -10.03
CA VAL A 18 -4.83 8.87 -11.31
C VAL A 18 -3.55 8.08 -11.06
N SER A 19 -3.25 7.14 -11.98
CA SER A 19 -2.09 6.28 -11.90
C SER A 19 -0.82 7.14 -11.82
N PRO A 20 0.12 6.81 -10.92
CA PRO A 20 1.42 7.47 -10.89
C PRO A 20 2.28 7.12 -12.12
N ILE A 21 1.91 6.07 -12.86
CA ILE A 21 2.56 5.64 -14.09
C ILE A 21 1.61 5.96 -15.25
N GLN A 22 1.99 6.93 -16.06
CA GLN A 22 1.23 7.34 -17.25
C GLN A 22 1.46 6.31 -18.36
N LEU A 23 0.41 5.57 -18.70
CA LEU A 23 0.41 4.57 -19.77
C LEU A 23 -0.55 4.98 -20.89
N SER A 24 -1.77 5.40 -20.54
CA SER A 24 -2.78 5.98 -21.43
C SER A 24 -4.03 6.39 -20.66
N ASP A 25 -4.85 7.31 -21.20
CA ASP A 25 -6.08 7.80 -20.55
C ASP A 25 -6.99 6.72 -19.94
N LYS A 26 -7.09 5.54 -20.58
CA LYS A 26 -7.91 4.42 -20.09
C LYS A 26 -7.24 3.58 -19.00
N MET A 27 -5.90 3.52 -19.00
CA MET A 27 -5.12 2.73 -18.05
C MET A 27 -4.74 3.57 -16.81
N ASP A 28 -4.84 4.90 -16.92
CA ASP A 28 -4.39 5.83 -15.89
C ASP A 28 -5.47 6.10 -14.82
N MET A 29 -6.68 5.56 -14.98
CA MET A 29 -7.78 5.82 -14.05
C MET A 29 -8.00 4.66 -13.10
N GLN A 30 -8.14 4.96 -11.81
CA GLN A 30 -8.52 3.99 -10.80
C GLN A 30 -9.87 3.31 -11.17
N VAL A 31 -9.89 1.98 -11.07
CA VAL A 31 -11.08 1.16 -11.37
C VAL A 31 -11.68 0.47 -10.15
N SER A 32 -10.87 0.17 -9.14
CA SER A 32 -11.32 -0.50 -7.91
C SER A 32 -10.61 0.00 -6.66
N VAL A 33 -11.09 -0.45 -5.51
CA VAL A 33 -10.47 -0.23 -4.21
C VAL A 33 -10.34 -1.57 -3.51
N ARG A 34 -9.22 -1.76 -2.80
CA ARG A 34 -8.99 -2.94 -1.98
C ARG A 34 -8.57 -2.56 -0.56
N GLU A 35 -8.86 -3.45 0.39
CA GLU A 35 -8.39 -3.41 1.78
C GLU A 35 -8.55 -2.04 2.45
N PRO A 36 -9.78 -1.49 2.56
CA PRO A 36 -10.00 -0.31 3.38
C PRO A 36 -9.82 -0.65 4.87
N VAL A 37 -9.04 0.16 5.59
CA VAL A 37 -8.77 -0.01 7.02
C VAL A 37 -8.89 1.32 7.73
N ILE A 38 -9.52 1.32 8.90
CA ILE A 38 -9.56 2.45 9.83
C ILE A 38 -8.45 2.23 10.87
N ALA A 39 -7.58 3.21 11.06
CA ALA A 39 -6.57 3.18 12.11
C ALA A 39 -7.21 3.19 13.50
N LYS A 40 -6.47 2.77 14.51
CA LYS A 40 -6.97 2.74 15.90
C LYS A 40 -7.33 4.12 16.45
N ASP A 41 -6.71 5.19 15.94
CA ASP A 41 -7.08 6.57 16.28
C ASP A 41 -8.51 6.96 15.84
N GLY A 42 -9.18 6.14 15.01
CA GLY A 42 -10.54 6.36 14.51
C GLY A 42 -10.67 7.55 13.56
N ARG A 43 -9.56 8.17 13.17
CA ARG A 43 -9.51 9.41 12.37
C ARG A 43 -8.79 9.20 11.05
N THR A 44 -7.83 8.28 11.03
CA THR A 44 -7.07 7.92 9.85
C THR A 44 -7.71 6.71 9.18
N VAL A 45 -7.91 6.80 7.87
CA VAL A 45 -8.41 5.71 7.04
C VAL A 45 -7.44 5.51 5.89
N GLY A 46 -7.14 4.27 5.53
CA GLY A 46 -6.36 3.98 4.34
C GLY A 46 -7.03 2.95 3.45
N TRP A 47 -6.68 2.95 2.17
CA TRP A 47 -7.13 1.95 1.20
C TRP A 47 -6.20 1.90 -0.01
N LEU A 48 -6.26 0.80 -0.75
CA LEU A 48 -5.52 0.63 -2.00
C LEU A 48 -6.36 1.08 -3.18
N ALA A 49 -5.81 1.98 -3.99
CA ALA A 49 -6.35 2.30 -5.31
C ALA A 49 -5.75 1.35 -6.34
N GLU A 50 -6.63 0.66 -7.07
CA GLU A 50 -6.25 -0.32 -8.07
C GLU A 50 -6.50 0.19 -9.49
N PHE A 51 -5.56 -0.14 -10.38
CA PHE A 51 -5.47 0.38 -11.73
C PHE A 51 -5.38 -0.77 -12.75
N PRO A 52 -5.94 -0.59 -13.95
CA PRO A 52 -5.69 -1.49 -15.07
C PRO A 52 -4.19 -1.55 -15.40
N ASN A 53 -3.75 -2.63 -16.05
CA ASN A 53 -2.38 -2.77 -16.51
C ASN A 53 -2.30 -3.60 -17.79
N CYS A 54 -1.15 -3.53 -18.46
CA CYS A 54 -0.88 -4.26 -19.71
C CYS A 54 -0.85 -5.79 -19.57
N CYS A 55 -0.63 -6.28 -18.37
CA CYS A 55 0.17 -7.47 -18.17
C CYS A 55 -0.56 -8.54 -17.34
N THR A 56 -1.73 -8.21 -16.81
CA THR A 56 -2.61 -9.12 -16.08
C THR A 56 -4.08 -8.82 -16.44
N SER A 57 -4.97 -9.79 -16.20
CA SER A 57 -6.41 -9.63 -16.42
C SER A 57 -7.14 -8.93 -15.28
N TYR A 58 -6.43 -8.61 -14.19
CA TYR A 58 -6.99 -8.00 -12.99
C TYR A 58 -6.28 -6.68 -12.66
N PRO A 59 -6.95 -5.75 -11.96
CA PRO A 59 -6.34 -4.49 -11.53
C PRO A 59 -5.19 -4.71 -10.54
N ILE A 60 -4.20 -3.82 -10.56
CA ILE A 60 -3.05 -3.85 -9.65
C ILE A 60 -3.07 -2.62 -8.71
N PRO A 61 -2.77 -2.81 -7.41
CA PRO A 61 -2.71 -1.72 -6.43
C PRO A 61 -1.43 -0.90 -6.60
N LEU A 62 -1.54 0.36 -7.02
CA LEU A 62 -0.35 1.22 -7.23
C LEU A 62 -0.24 2.37 -6.23
N VAL A 63 -1.32 2.71 -5.55
CA VAL A 63 -1.37 3.83 -4.61
C VAL A 63 -2.06 3.38 -3.33
N LEU A 64 -1.37 3.51 -2.21
CA LEU A 64 -1.99 3.49 -0.88
C LEU A 64 -2.41 4.91 -0.55
N VAL A 65 -3.71 5.14 -0.45
CA VAL A 65 -4.29 6.44 -0.11
C VAL A 65 -4.52 6.47 1.38
N LEU A 66 -4.01 7.50 2.05
CA LEU A 66 -4.29 7.80 3.46
C LEU A 66 -5.15 9.05 3.55
N TYR A 67 -6.23 8.95 4.28
CA TYR A 67 -7.19 10.00 4.57
C TYR A 67 -7.19 10.31 6.05
N ARG A 68 -7.33 11.59 6.40
CA ARG A 68 -7.50 12.02 7.78
C ARG A 68 -8.33 13.30 7.82
N ASP A 69 -9.31 13.35 8.74
CA ASP A 69 -10.05 14.56 9.08
C ASP A 69 -10.64 15.35 7.89
N GLY A 70 -11.24 14.65 6.92
CA GLY A 70 -11.93 15.31 5.79
C GLY A 70 -11.09 15.48 4.54
N THR A 71 -9.80 15.17 4.56
CA THR A 71 -8.92 15.32 3.40
C THR A 71 -8.04 14.10 3.15
N ILE A 72 -7.59 13.95 1.91
CA ILE A 72 -6.52 13.01 1.59
C ILE A 72 -5.23 13.53 2.23
N LEU A 73 -4.75 12.81 3.24
CA LEU A 73 -3.53 13.10 3.96
C LEU A 73 -2.31 12.77 3.10
N ARG A 74 -2.25 11.58 2.50
CA ARG A 74 -1.12 11.11 1.68
C ARG A 74 -1.55 10.17 0.56
N ARG A 75 -0.69 10.11 -0.45
CA ARG A 75 -0.68 9.09 -1.51
C ARG A 75 0.70 8.47 -1.47
N ILE A 76 0.77 7.21 -1.05
CA ILE A 76 2.01 6.46 -0.97
C ILE A 76 2.12 5.60 -2.23
N VAL A 77 3.24 5.76 -2.92
CA VAL A 77 3.63 4.96 -4.07
C VAL A 77 4.96 4.28 -3.72
N PRO A 78 5.09 2.96 -3.89
CA PRO A 78 6.35 2.27 -3.64
C PRO A 78 7.51 2.87 -4.43
N LYS A 79 8.69 3.00 -3.82
CA LYS A 79 9.88 3.53 -4.53
C LYS A 79 10.26 2.68 -5.73
N THR A 80 9.97 1.38 -5.65
CA THR A 80 10.22 0.40 -6.72
C THR A 80 9.30 0.58 -7.92
N GLY A 81 8.22 1.35 -7.81
CA GLY A 81 7.15 1.44 -8.80
C GLY A 81 6.35 0.15 -8.97
N LEU A 82 6.56 -0.83 -8.08
CA LEU A 82 5.86 -2.12 -8.11
C LEU A 82 4.52 -2.03 -7.38
N PRO A 83 3.57 -2.92 -7.69
CA PRO A 83 2.32 -3.02 -6.96
C PRO A 83 2.51 -3.26 -5.47
N LEU A 84 1.70 -2.59 -4.67
CA LEU A 84 1.62 -2.71 -3.22
C LEU A 84 0.54 -3.73 -2.84
N TRP A 85 0.93 -4.95 -2.48
CA TRP A 85 0.00 -6.08 -2.31
C TRP A 85 -0.63 -6.16 -0.94
N ARG A 86 0.08 -5.76 0.10
CA ARG A 86 -0.42 -5.79 1.49
C ARG A 86 0.00 -4.53 2.19
N TRP A 87 -0.78 -4.11 3.18
CA TRP A 87 -0.46 -2.99 4.03
C TRP A 87 -1.19 -3.07 5.37
N ALA A 88 -0.67 -2.37 6.37
CA ALA A 88 -1.31 -2.24 7.67
C ALA A 88 -0.86 -0.94 8.37
N PHE A 89 -1.71 -0.45 9.28
CA PHE A 89 -1.31 0.57 10.25
C PHE A 89 -0.60 -0.07 11.44
N LEU A 90 0.46 0.57 11.92
CA LEU A 90 1.15 0.27 13.17
C LEU A 90 1.06 1.48 14.12
N GLU A 91 1.53 1.30 15.37
CA GLU A 91 1.66 2.37 16.37
C GLU A 91 0.43 3.29 16.45
N ASP A 92 -0.75 2.67 16.63
CA ASP A 92 -2.07 3.32 16.70
C ASP A 92 -2.46 4.20 15.50
N GLY A 93 -1.82 4.00 14.35
CA GLY A 93 -2.05 4.76 13.11
C GLY A 93 -1.01 5.83 12.82
N ASN A 94 0.09 5.87 13.56
CA ASN A 94 1.19 6.79 13.29
C ASN A 94 2.14 6.26 12.22
N GLU A 95 2.20 4.94 12.06
CA GLU A 95 3.06 4.29 11.08
C GLU A 95 2.22 3.43 10.14
N VAL A 96 2.74 3.25 8.92
CA VAL A 96 2.15 2.39 7.92
C VAL A 96 3.23 1.54 7.29
N GLU A 97 2.97 0.25 7.28
CA GLU A 97 3.82 -0.72 6.61
C GLU A 97 3.14 -1.25 5.37
N TYR A 98 3.93 -1.65 4.38
CA TYR A 98 3.43 -2.35 3.22
C TYR A 98 4.44 -3.30 2.61
N TYR A 99 3.92 -4.26 1.84
CA TYR A 99 4.67 -5.17 0.98
C TYR A 99 4.35 -4.87 -0.48
N ALA A 100 5.40 -4.76 -1.29
CA ALA A 100 5.33 -4.52 -2.72
C ALA A 100 6.20 -5.53 -3.49
N ASP A 101 5.70 -5.96 -4.65
CA ASP A 101 6.39 -6.96 -5.49
C ASP A 101 5.85 -6.99 -6.92
N THR A 102 6.54 -7.71 -7.80
CA THR A 102 6.09 -8.00 -9.15
C THR A 102 4.73 -8.70 -9.16
N VAL A 103 3.96 -8.48 -10.22
CA VAL A 103 2.63 -9.11 -10.41
C VAL A 103 2.67 -10.64 -10.43
N HIS A 104 3.84 -11.20 -10.72
CA HIS A 104 4.11 -12.64 -10.75
C HIS A 104 5.48 -12.95 -10.16
N SER A 105 5.63 -14.19 -9.65
CA SER A 105 6.91 -14.84 -9.39
C SER A 105 7.78 -14.29 -8.25
N ASN A 106 7.28 -13.35 -7.43
CA ASN A 106 7.96 -12.87 -6.21
C ASN A 106 9.44 -12.52 -6.45
N LEU A 107 9.69 -11.70 -7.47
CA LEU A 107 11.03 -11.46 -7.99
C LEU A 107 11.73 -10.32 -7.26
N ASN A 108 10.98 -9.41 -6.65
CA ASN A 108 11.53 -8.25 -5.96
C ASN A 108 10.70 -7.88 -4.72
N PRO A 109 10.55 -8.80 -3.76
CA PRO A 109 9.80 -8.54 -2.54
C PRO A 109 10.47 -7.42 -1.76
N THR A 110 9.72 -6.35 -1.54
CA THR A 110 10.15 -5.16 -0.80
C THR A 110 9.10 -4.85 0.24
N CYS A 111 9.54 -4.53 1.45
CA CYS A 111 8.69 -3.99 2.50
C CYS A 111 9.19 -2.60 2.87
N GLU A 112 8.29 -1.66 3.12
CA GLU A 112 8.62 -0.33 3.60
C GLU A 112 7.75 0.01 4.81
N LEU A 113 8.35 0.66 5.79
CA LEU A 113 7.71 1.24 6.96
C LEU A 113 7.81 2.75 6.86
N ARG A 114 6.68 3.46 6.97
CA ARG A 114 6.60 4.90 6.78
C ARG A 114 5.82 5.59 7.89
N ASP A 115 6.21 6.81 8.19
CA ASP A 115 5.41 7.70 9.04
C ASP A 115 4.17 8.17 8.27
N VAL A 116 2.99 8.05 8.88
CA VAL A 116 1.70 8.37 8.25
C VAL A 116 1.54 9.86 7.99
N MET A 117 2.05 10.69 8.90
CA MET A 117 1.82 12.14 8.86
C MET A 117 2.70 12.86 7.84
N SER A 118 3.97 12.47 7.74
CA SER A 118 4.98 13.03 6.85
C SER A 118 5.06 12.25 5.53
N GLY A 119 4.87 10.93 5.58
CA GLY A 119 5.18 10.00 4.48
C GLY A 119 6.66 9.57 4.43
N GLU A 120 7.47 10.00 5.40
CA GLU A 120 8.88 9.68 5.48
C GLU A 120 9.10 8.17 5.61
N LEU A 121 10.16 7.68 4.96
CA LEU A 121 10.58 6.28 5.10
C LEU A 121 11.32 6.12 6.43
N LEU A 122 10.77 5.30 7.32
CA LEU A 122 11.34 4.98 8.62
C LEU A 122 12.27 3.78 8.54
N ASP A 123 11.85 2.74 7.80
CA ASP A 123 12.66 1.56 7.55
C ASP A 123 12.27 0.89 6.22
N GLU A 124 13.18 0.11 5.66
CA GLU A 124 12.95 -0.67 4.45
C GLU A 124 13.68 -2.01 4.50
N TRP A 125 12.98 -3.03 4.01
CA TRP A 125 13.51 -4.35 3.77
C TRP A 125 13.34 -4.72 2.30
N HIS A 126 14.36 -5.36 1.73
CA HIS A 126 14.23 -6.07 0.47
C HIS A 126 15.23 -7.24 0.48
N ARG A 127 14.92 -8.30 -0.26
CA ARG A 127 15.70 -9.55 -0.27
C ARG A 127 17.19 -9.34 -0.57
N GLY A 128 17.53 -8.36 -1.41
CA GLY A 128 18.91 -8.00 -1.73
C GLY A 128 19.71 -7.39 -0.57
N LYS A 129 19.04 -6.79 0.43
CA LYS A 129 19.65 -6.12 1.59
C LYS A 129 19.72 -7.03 2.81
N SER A 130 18.72 -7.88 3.03
CA SER A 130 18.69 -8.80 4.17
C SER A 130 17.89 -10.07 3.85
N LYS A 131 18.36 -11.20 4.36
CA LYS A 131 17.60 -12.47 4.33
C LYS A 131 16.61 -12.62 5.47
N THR A 132 16.66 -11.74 6.47
CA THR A 132 15.76 -11.78 7.63
C THR A 132 14.83 -10.59 7.58
N LEU A 133 13.52 -10.84 7.66
CA LEU A 133 12.53 -9.79 7.79
C LEU A 133 12.68 -9.11 9.15
N PRO A 134 12.59 -7.78 9.23
CA PRO A 134 12.45 -7.10 10.50
C PRO A 134 11.11 -7.47 11.14
N GLY A 135 11.03 -7.37 12.48
CA GLY A 135 9.84 -7.76 13.25
C GLY A 135 8.55 -7.08 12.79
N TRP A 136 8.63 -5.82 12.35
CA TRP A 136 7.48 -5.11 11.79
C TRP A 136 6.95 -5.81 10.54
N ALA A 137 7.80 -6.26 9.62
CA ALA A 137 7.40 -6.89 8.36
C ALA A 137 7.03 -8.39 8.47
N GLU A 138 7.07 -8.99 9.67
CA GLU A 138 6.69 -10.39 9.89
C GLU A 138 5.29 -10.77 9.38
N PRO A 139 4.25 -9.91 9.45
CA PRO A 139 2.94 -10.21 8.87
C PRO A 139 2.98 -10.55 7.38
N PHE A 140 3.99 -10.07 6.65
CA PHE A 140 4.16 -10.32 5.21
C PHE A 140 5.03 -11.55 4.90
N ALA A 141 5.51 -12.30 5.89
CA ALA A 141 6.43 -13.40 5.68
C ALA A 141 5.92 -14.45 4.69
N LYS A 142 4.61 -14.73 4.67
CA LYS A 142 4.00 -15.66 3.72
C LYS A 142 3.98 -15.12 2.28
N ASP A 143 3.81 -13.81 2.10
CA ASP A 143 3.78 -13.18 0.79
C ASP A 143 5.21 -13.05 0.21
N VAL A 144 6.17 -12.70 1.07
CA VAL A 144 7.61 -12.70 0.74
C VAL A 144 8.12 -14.11 0.40
N GLY A 145 7.40 -15.16 0.77
CA GLY A 145 7.80 -16.55 0.56
C GLY A 145 8.98 -16.97 1.44
N ASP A 146 9.29 -18.26 1.47
CA ASP A 146 10.33 -18.78 2.36
C ASP A 146 11.65 -18.00 2.18
N LEU A 147 12.09 -17.40 3.28
CA LEU A 147 13.44 -16.88 3.45
C LEU A 147 14.34 -18.09 3.68
N GLU A 148 14.44 -19.01 2.72
CA GLU A 148 15.24 -20.20 2.95
C GLU A 148 16.69 -19.79 3.25
N GLY A 149 17.11 -20.19 4.46
CA GLY A 149 18.49 -20.24 4.88
C GLY A 149 19.32 -21.12 3.94
N PRO A 150 20.65 -21.09 4.07
CA PRO A 150 21.53 -21.66 3.05
C PRO A 150 21.49 -23.19 3.10
N SER A 151 21.32 -23.83 1.93
CA SER A 151 21.90 -25.15 1.58
C SER A 151 21.35 -25.60 0.20
N ASN A 152 22.13 -26.10 -0.76
CA ASN A 152 23.49 -26.68 -0.72
C ASN A 152 24.47 -25.98 -1.68
#